data_AF-A0A522YVE1-F1
#
_entry.id   AF-A0A522YVE1-F1
#
_cell.length_a   1.000
_cell.length_b   1.000
_cell.length_c   1.000
_cell.angle_alpha   90.00
_cell.angle_beta   90.00
_cell.angle_gamma   90.00
#
_symmetry.space_group_name_H-M   'P 1'
#
loop_
_entity.id
_entity.type
_entity.pdbx_description
1 polymer ?
#
loop_
_entity_poly.entity_id
_entity_poly.type
_entity_poly.pdbx_seq_one_letter_code
_entity_poly.pdbx_strand_id
1 'polypeptide(L)'
;MEFFQTEEPDVEKPIVIAAMQDMGNVGSIVVNFINNSLRTKKFRVAKSPFPTYVLDQGGYIDLPNESWEYRYADGLIVFGGDMWQPQSNQELHSLCQDVIDISKKYSAKFIYTLGGFHTNIPLNKNPKTFVTTTSVELTKQMKG
;
A
#
# COMPACT_ATOMS: atom_id res chain seq x y z
N MET A 1 16.10 0.14 1.87
CA MET A 1 14.95 1.04 2.07
C MET A 1 15.29 2.02 3.17
N GLU A 2 14.98 3.28 2.95
CA GLU A 2 15.08 4.33 3.97
C GLU A 2 13.66 4.71 4.40
N PHE A 3 13.48 4.93 5.71
CA PHE A 3 12.16 5.22 6.26
C PHE A 3 12.20 6.48 7.11
N PHE A 4 11.33 7.43 6.78
CA PHE A 4 11.29 8.75 7.38
C PHE A 4 9.91 8.99 7.97
N GLN A 5 9.83 9.30 9.25
CA GLN A 5 8.56 9.69 9.88
C GLN A 5 8.56 11.19 10.12
N THR A 6 7.53 11.88 9.62
CA THR A 6 7.38 13.33 9.72
C THR A 6 6.56 13.75 10.93
N GLU A 7 5.62 12.91 11.37
CA GLU A 7 4.82 13.16 12.58
C GLU A 7 4.37 11.84 13.22
N GLU A 8 3.93 11.93 14.48
CA GLU A 8 3.33 10.82 15.21
C GLU A 8 1.80 10.91 15.10
N PRO A 9 1.13 10.03 14.34
CA PRO A 9 -0.33 10.02 14.26
C PRO A 9 -0.95 9.60 15.60
N ASP A 10 -1.88 10.42 16.07
CA ASP A 10 -2.74 10.11 17.22
C ASP A 10 -3.90 9.21 16.77
N VAL A 11 -3.61 7.91 16.63
CA VAL A 11 -4.59 6.88 16.25
C VAL A 11 -4.51 5.70 17.21
N GLU A 12 -5.66 5.33 17.81
CA GLU A 12 -5.73 4.15 18.68
C GLU A 12 -6.27 2.94 17.92
N LYS A 13 -5.47 1.86 17.86
CA LYS A 13 -5.86 0.57 17.27
C LYS A 13 -6.51 0.71 15.89
N PRO A 14 -5.80 1.31 14.91
CA PRO A 14 -6.37 1.60 13.61
C PRO A 14 -6.62 0.32 12.81
N ILE A 15 -7.40 0.44 11.74
CA ILE A 15 -7.34 -0.48 10.62
C ILE A 15 -6.18 -0.02 9.72
N VAL A 16 -5.38 -0.95 9.22
CA VAL A 16 -4.32 -0.65 8.25
C VAL A 16 -4.76 -1.15 6.88
N ILE A 17 -4.67 -0.30 5.86
CA ILE A 17 -4.86 -0.66 4.46
C ILE A 17 -3.53 -0.49 3.75
N ALA A 18 -2.97 -1.58 3.23
CA ALA A 18 -1.71 -1.58 2.50
C ALA A 18 -1.93 -2.09 1.08
N ALA A 19 -1.81 -1.21 0.09
CA ALA A 19 -1.95 -1.59 -1.31
C ALA A 19 -1.04 -0.74 -2.20
N MET A 20 -0.27 -1.40 -3.04
CA MET A 20 0.61 -0.76 -4.03
C MET A 20 0.00 -0.92 -5.42
N GLN A 21 0.63 -0.32 -6.44
CA GLN A 21 0.14 -0.34 -7.82
C GLN A 21 -0.14 -1.74 -8.39
N ASP A 22 0.72 -2.41 -9.18
CA ASP A 22 0.42 -3.72 -9.78
C ASP A 22 -0.77 -3.76 -10.80
N MET A 23 -1.17 -4.97 -11.20
CA MET A 23 -2.08 -5.26 -12.32
C MET A 23 -3.42 -4.55 -12.21
N GLY A 24 -3.77 -3.82 -13.27
CA GLY A 24 -5.04 -3.09 -13.34
C GLY A 24 -5.12 -1.88 -12.42
N ASN A 25 -4.02 -1.49 -11.77
CA ASN A 25 -3.91 -0.31 -10.91
C ASN A 25 -4.91 -0.30 -9.73
N VAL A 26 -5.44 -1.46 -9.34
CA VAL A 26 -6.54 -1.57 -8.37
C VAL A 26 -6.11 -1.04 -7.01
N GLY A 27 -4.91 -1.40 -6.55
CA GLY A 27 -4.39 -0.97 -5.25
C GLY A 27 -4.27 0.55 -5.14
N SER A 28 -3.60 1.19 -6.09
CA SER A 28 -3.46 2.66 -6.09
C SER A 28 -4.79 3.37 -6.28
N ILE A 29 -5.74 2.84 -7.07
CA ILE A 29 -7.09 3.42 -7.18
C ILE A 29 -7.78 3.44 -5.81
N VAL A 30 -7.75 2.32 -5.08
CA VAL A 30 -8.38 2.24 -3.76
C VAL A 30 -7.70 3.16 -2.76
N VAL A 31 -6.37 3.13 -2.69
CA VAL A 31 -5.61 4.00 -1.76
C VAL A 31 -5.87 5.48 -2.05
N ASN A 32 -5.83 5.89 -3.32
CA ASN A 32 -6.08 7.28 -3.70
C ASN A 32 -7.53 7.69 -3.43
N PHE A 33 -8.49 6.81 -3.68
CA PHE A 33 -9.89 7.05 -3.32
C PHE A 33 -10.06 7.26 -1.81
N ILE A 34 -9.46 6.41 -0.97
CA ILE A 34 -9.53 6.52 0.49
C ILE A 34 -8.85 7.81 0.97
N ASN A 35 -7.64 8.08 0.48
CA ASN A 35 -6.88 9.27 0.83
C ASN A 35 -7.65 10.57 0.53
N ASN A 36 -8.27 10.64 -0.65
CA ASN A 36 -9.05 11.79 -1.07
C ASN A 36 -10.37 11.91 -0.30
N SER A 37 -11.08 10.79 -0.12
CA SER A 37 -12.39 10.77 0.54
C SER A 37 -12.30 11.11 2.02
N LEU A 38 -11.27 10.59 2.71
CA LEU A 38 -11.07 10.79 4.15
C LEU A 38 -10.08 11.90 4.47
N ARG A 39 -9.53 12.58 3.45
CA ARG A 39 -8.54 13.65 3.58
C ARG A 39 -7.38 13.25 4.50
N THR A 40 -6.81 12.07 4.24
CA THR A 40 -5.75 11.51 5.06
C THR A 40 -4.53 12.42 5.08
N LYS A 41 -3.80 12.45 6.20
CA LYS A 41 -2.58 13.23 6.39
C LYS A 41 -1.36 12.32 6.30
N LYS A 42 -0.29 12.78 5.65
CA LYS A 42 0.95 12.02 5.52
C LYS A 42 1.77 12.11 6.80
N PHE A 43 2.24 10.96 7.28
CA PHE A 43 3.08 10.93 8.49
C PHE A 43 4.39 10.13 8.34
N ARG A 44 4.52 9.29 7.31
CA ARG A 44 5.74 8.52 7.05
C ARG A 44 5.94 8.30 5.56
N VAL A 45 7.20 8.20 5.15
CA VAL A 45 7.63 7.90 3.77
C VAL A 45 8.66 6.77 3.81
N ALA A 46 8.47 5.76 2.97
CA ALA A 46 9.48 4.77 2.63
C ALA A 46 10.08 5.15 1.27
N LYS A 47 11.40 5.15 1.14
CA LYS A 47 12.10 5.55 -0.09
C LYS A 47 13.15 4.51 -0.49
N SER A 48 13.27 4.26 -1.79
CA SER A 48 14.41 3.51 -2.30
C SER A 48 15.65 4.41 -2.34
N PRO A 49 16.79 3.98 -1.76
CA PRO A 49 18.00 4.81 -1.67
C PRO A 49 18.72 4.98 -3.01
N PHE A 50 18.56 4.05 -3.95
CA PHE A 50 19.32 4.03 -5.21
C PHE A 50 18.43 3.57 -6.36
N PRO A 51 17.90 4.49 -7.20
CA PRO A 51 17.14 4.09 -8.38
C PRO A 51 18.02 3.28 -9.34
N THR A 52 17.48 2.19 -9.88
CA THR A 52 18.22 1.27 -10.77
C THR A 52 18.13 1.68 -12.24
N TYR A 53 17.41 2.74 -12.56
CA TYR A 53 17.22 3.28 -13.91
C TYR A 53 17.12 4.81 -13.88
N VAL A 54 17.17 5.40 -15.07
CA VAL A 54 16.99 6.84 -15.30
C VAL A 54 15.82 7.03 -16.26
N LEU A 55 15.17 8.18 -16.18
CA LEU A 55 14.13 8.58 -17.13
C LEU A 55 14.77 9.45 -18.20
N ASP A 56 14.70 9.03 -19.47
CA ASP A 56 15.07 9.91 -20.59
C ASP A 56 13.94 10.92 -20.84
N GLN A 57 14.29 12.20 -20.79
CA GLN A 57 13.40 13.33 -21.03
C GLN A 57 13.63 13.97 -22.40
N GLY A 58 14.18 13.22 -23.35
CA GLY A 58 14.43 13.67 -24.72
C GLY A 58 15.65 14.57 -24.82
N GLY A 59 16.78 14.11 -24.28
CA GLY A 59 18.08 14.80 -24.37
C GLY A 59 18.71 15.17 -23.02
N TYR A 60 18.03 14.89 -21.92
CA TYR A 60 18.59 14.89 -20.57
C TYR A 60 17.93 13.79 -19.73
N ILE A 61 18.56 13.44 -18.61
CA ILE A 61 18.08 12.38 -17.71
C ILE A 61 17.47 12.96 -16.45
N ASP A 62 16.51 12.25 -15.88
CA ASP A 62 16.00 12.46 -14.53
C ASP A 62 16.12 11.17 -13.70
N LEU A 63 16.28 11.30 -12.38
CA LEU A 63 16.35 10.17 -11.47
C LEU A 63 14.97 9.95 -10.82
N PRO A 64 14.37 8.76 -10.96
CA PRO A 64 13.08 8.49 -10.35
C PRO A 64 13.22 8.54 -8.82
N ASN A 65 12.34 9.30 -8.18
CA ASN A 65 12.25 9.39 -6.73
C ASN A 65 11.25 8.37 -6.22
N GLU A 66 11.65 7.10 -6.21
CA GLU A 66 10.78 5.99 -5.81
C GLU A 66 10.47 6.05 -4.32
N SER A 67 9.20 6.30 -3.99
CA SER A 67 8.75 6.40 -2.62
C SER A 67 7.31 5.90 -2.43
N TRP A 68 7.00 5.50 -1.20
CA TRP A 68 5.69 5.08 -0.76
C TRP A 68 5.32 5.86 0.49
N GLU A 69 4.06 6.28 0.60
CA GLU A 69 3.60 7.09 1.71
C GLU A 69 2.73 6.28 2.66
N TYR A 70 2.91 6.54 3.95
CA TYR A 70 1.88 6.26 4.94
C TYR A 70 1.11 7.52 5.25
N ARG A 71 -0.20 7.36 5.27
CA ARG A 71 -1.15 8.41 5.61
C ARG A 71 -2.13 7.91 6.65
N TYR A 72 -2.72 8.80 7.41
CA TYR A 72 -3.67 8.44 8.45
C TYR A 72 -4.89 9.35 8.45
N ALA A 73 -5.98 8.80 8.96
CA ALA A 73 -7.20 9.49 9.35
C ALA A 73 -7.74 8.83 10.63
N ASP A 74 -8.84 9.32 11.17
CA ASP A 74 -9.43 8.77 12.39
C ASP A 74 -9.66 7.24 12.26
N GLY A 75 -8.99 6.47 13.13
CA GLY A 75 -9.05 5.01 13.15
C GLY A 75 -8.44 4.28 11.95
N LEU A 76 -7.70 4.96 11.05
CA LEU A 76 -7.19 4.38 9.82
C LEU A 76 -5.74 4.78 9.52
N ILE A 77 -4.94 3.81 9.10
CA ILE A 77 -3.63 4.03 8.46
C ILE A 77 -3.69 3.43 7.05
N VAL A 78 -3.16 4.14 6.07
CA VAL A 78 -3.11 3.73 4.67
C VAL A 78 -1.67 3.79 4.19
N PHE A 79 -1.20 2.73 3.52
CA PHE A 79 0.12 2.65 2.91
C PHE A 79 0.00 2.40 1.40
N GLY A 80 0.72 3.20 0.61
CA GLY A 80 0.84 3.05 -0.86
C GLY A 80 0.34 4.27 -1.64
N GLY A 81 -0.26 4.03 -2.81
CA GLY A 81 -0.93 5.07 -3.63
C GLY A 81 -0.11 5.70 -4.75
N ASP A 82 1.21 5.52 -4.75
CA ASP A 82 2.10 6.00 -5.81
C ASP A 82 2.25 4.98 -6.95
N MET A 83 2.94 5.38 -8.03
CA MET A 83 3.17 4.58 -9.24
C MET A 83 4.35 3.60 -9.14
N TRP A 84 4.99 3.52 -7.97
CA TRP A 84 6.23 2.74 -7.81
C TRP A 84 5.95 1.32 -7.33
N GLN A 85 6.70 0.38 -7.90
CA GLN A 85 6.78 -1.00 -7.45
C GLN A 85 8.19 -1.27 -6.94
N PRO A 86 8.35 -2.06 -5.86
CA PRO A 86 9.68 -2.48 -5.43
C PRO A 86 10.37 -3.27 -6.55
N GLN A 87 11.63 -2.96 -6.81
CA GLN A 87 12.40 -3.51 -7.93
C GLN A 87 13.12 -4.82 -7.56
N SER A 88 13.19 -5.15 -6.27
CA SER A 88 13.81 -6.37 -5.78
C SER A 88 13.01 -7.02 -4.65
N ASN A 89 13.22 -8.33 -4.44
CA ASN A 89 12.66 -9.05 -3.30
C ASN A 89 13.08 -8.43 -1.96
N GLN A 90 14.32 -7.91 -1.87
CA GLN A 90 14.81 -7.28 -0.64
C GLN A 90 14.05 -5.98 -0.32
N GLU A 91 13.75 -5.16 -1.33
CA GLU A 91 12.92 -3.96 -1.14
C GLU A 91 11.50 -4.33 -0.76
N LEU A 92 10.89 -5.31 -1.45
CA LEU A 92 9.55 -5.80 -1.12
C LEU A 92 9.48 -6.33 0.31
N HIS A 93 10.44 -7.17 0.72
CA HIS A 93 10.50 -7.67 2.10
C HIS A 93 10.67 -6.54 3.12
N SER A 94 11.48 -5.53 2.80
CA SER A 94 11.68 -4.37 3.67
C SER A 94 10.39 -3.55 3.83
N LEU A 95 9.65 -3.32 2.75
CA LEU A 95 8.36 -2.64 2.78
C LEU A 95 7.31 -3.43 3.57
N CYS A 96 7.21 -4.75 3.33
CA CYS A 96 6.31 -5.62 4.08
C CYS A 96 6.63 -5.60 5.58
N GLN A 97 7.91 -5.64 5.95
CA GLN A 97 8.33 -5.58 7.34
C GLN A 97 7.96 -4.23 7.97
N ASP A 98 8.17 -3.13 7.25
CA ASP A 98 7.79 -1.79 7.73
C ASP A 98 6.28 -1.65 7.97
N VAL A 99 5.44 -2.20 7.08
CA VAL A 99 3.98 -2.23 7.27
C VAL A 99 3.62 -3.01 8.54
N ILE A 100 4.25 -4.16 8.77
CA ILE A 100 4.04 -4.98 9.97
C ILE A 100 4.47 -4.21 11.23
N ASP A 101 5.62 -3.54 11.19
CA ASP A 101 6.16 -2.80 12.34
C ASP A 101 5.30 -1.58 12.68
N ILE A 102 4.83 -0.83 11.68
CA ILE A 102 3.85 0.25 11.87
C ILE A 102 2.54 -0.29 12.43
N SER A 103 2.05 -1.41 11.90
CA SER A 103 0.83 -2.04 12.41
C SER A 103 0.97 -2.45 13.87
N LYS A 104 2.11 -3.00 14.28
CA LYS A 104 2.40 -3.32 15.68
C LYS A 104 2.51 -2.08 16.55
N LYS A 105 3.22 -1.04 16.09
CA LYS A 105 3.42 0.23 16.81
C LYS A 105 2.11 0.84 17.27
N TYR A 106 1.10 0.87 16.38
CA TYR A 106 -0.23 1.43 16.69
C TYR A 106 -1.24 0.38 17.16
N SER A 107 -0.81 -0.86 17.41
CA SER A 107 -1.68 -1.97 17.85
C SER A 107 -2.89 -2.16 16.92
N ALA A 108 -2.64 -2.18 15.61
CA ALA A 108 -3.67 -2.26 14.59
C ALA A 108 -4.61 -3.46 14.80
N LYS A 109 -5.92 -3.25 14.54
CA LYS A 109 -6.95 -4.29 14.65
C LYS A 109 -6.83 -5.32 13.53
N PHE A 110 -6.64 -4.82 12.30
CA PHE A 110 -6.57 -5.60 11.07
C PHE A 110 -5.66 -4.91 10.06
N ILE A 111 -5.04 -5.73 9.22
CA ILE A 111 -4.32 -5.29 8.03
C ILE A 111 -5.09 -5.83 6.83
N TYR A 112 -5.58 -4.95 5.97
CA TYR A 112 -6.17 -5.29 4.69
C TYR A 112 -5.18 -5.01 3.57
N THR A 113 -5.00 -5.99 2.70
CA THR A 113 -4.24 -5.85 1.46
C THR A 113 -5.17 -6.00 0.27
N LEU A 114 -4.97 -5.18 -0.75
CA LEU A 114 -5.83 -5.11 -1.92
C LEU A 114 -4.98 -5.15 -3.19
N GLY A 115 -5.47 -5.84 -4.21
CA GLY A 115 -4.77 -5.97 -5.49
C GLY A 115 -5.72 -6.40 -6.60
N GLY A 116 -5.25 -6.29 -7.84
CA GLY A 116 -5.96 -6.79 -9.01
C GLY A 116 -5.62 -8.25 -9.28
N PHE A 117 -6.62 -9.04 -9.66
CA PHE A 117 -6.40 -10.39 -10.17
C PHE A 117 -6.72 -10.42 -11.66
N HIS A 118 -5.68 -10.51 -12.50
CA HIS A 118 -5.87 -10.61 -13.94
C HIS A 118 -6.41 -12.00 -14.33
N THR A 119 -7.43 -12.03 -15.19
CA THR A 119 -8.01 -13.27 -15.68
C THR A 119 -8.36 -13.17 -17.16
N ASN A 120 -8.11 -14.25 -17.89
CA ASN A 120 -8.49 -14.39 -19.30
C ASN A 120 -9.97 -14.78 -19.46
N ILE A 121 -10.68 -15.03 -18.36
CA ILE A 121 -12.09 -15.44 -18.37
C ILE A 121 -12.96 -14.18 -18.56
N PRO A 122 -13.80 -14.11 -19.60
CA PRO A 122 -14.73 -12.99 -19.78
C PRO A 122 -15.71 -12.93 -18.60
N LEU A 123 -15.68 -11.82 -17.86
CA LEU A 123 -16.55 -11.61 -16.71
C LEU A 123 -17.90 -10.97 -17.06
N ASN A 124 -18.16 -10.62 -18.33
CA ASN A 124 -19.43 -10.03 -18.80
C ASN A 124 -19.96 -8.89 -17.91
N LYS A 125 -19.10 -7.93 -17.55
CA LYS A 125 -19.40 -6.80 -16.63
C LYS A 125 -19.80 -7.21 -15.21
N ASN A 126 -19.47 -8.44 -14.78
CA ASN A 126 -19.73 -8.94 -13.44
C ASN A 126 -18.39 -9.23 -12.71
N PRO A 127 -17.69 -8.20 -12.19
CA PRO A 127 -16.42 -8.39 -11.50
C PRO A 127 -16.61 -9.25 -10.26
N LYS A 128 -15.62 -10.12 -9.97
CA LYS A 128 -15.61 -10.96 -8.77
C LYS A 128 -14.56 -10.48 -7.80
N THR A 129 -14.91 -10.50 -6.52
CA THR A 129 -13.97 -10.23 -5.41
C THR A 129 -13.64 -11.55 -4.74
N PHE A 130 -12.36 -11.78 -4.48
CA PHE A 130 -11.85 -12.92 -3.74
C PHE A 130 -11.20 -12.43 -2.46
N VAL A 131 -11.31 -13.23 -1.40
CA VAL A 131 -10.72 -12.92 -0.10
C VAL A 131 -9.88 -14.11 0.34
N THR A 132 -8.67 -13.81 0.79
CA THR A 132 -7.81 -14.75 1.51
C THR A 132 -7.52 -14.18 2.89
N THR A 133 -7.29 -15.05 3.87
CA THR A 133 -7.03 -14.63 5.25
C THR A 133 -5.91 -15.46 5.84
N THR A 134 -5.32 -14.99 6.95
CA THR A 134 -4.18 -15.64 7.61
C THR A 134 -4.58 -16.76 8.57
N SER A 135 -5.88 -16.98 8.82
CA SER A 135 -6.36 -18.07 9.67
C SER A 135 -7.76 -18.55 9.31
N VAL A 136 -8.11 -19.76 9.76
CA VAL A 136 -9.45 -20.34 9.53
C VAL A 136 -10.53 -19.54 10.28
N GLU A 137 -10.21 -19.03 11.46
CA GLU A 137 -11.08 -18.19 12.28
C GLU A 137 -11.39 -16.89 11.55
N LEU A 138 -10.37 -16.23 11.00
CA LEU A 138 -10.56 -15.00 10.22
C LEU A 138 -11.35 -15.28 8.94
N THR A 139 -11.14 -16.43 8.30
CA THR A 139 -11.94 -16.87 7.15
C THR A 139 -13.43 -16.98 7.51
N LYS A 140 -13.76 -17.54 8.68
CA LYS A 140 -15.15 -17.64 9.16
C LYS A 140 -15.75 -16.26 9.42
N GLN A 141 -14.99 -15.35 10.04
CA GLN A 141 -15.43 -13.97 10.28
C GLN A 141 -15.73 -13.21 8.96
N MET A 142 -14.95 -13.46 7.90
CA MET A 142 -15.13 -12.79 6.61
C MET A 142 -16.25 -13.38 5.73
N LYS A 143 -16.80 -14.56 6.09
CA LYS A 143 -17.84 -15.24 5.29
C LYS A 143 -19.25 -14.71 5.55
N GLY A 144 -19.48 -13.99 6.65
CA GLY A 144 -20.82 -13.59 7.08
C GLY A 144 -21.58 -14.75 7.70
#